data_AF-A0A3D9JQ02-F1
#
_entry.id   AF-A0A3D9JQ02-F1
#
_cell.length_a   1.000
_cell.length_b   1.000
_cell.length_c   1.000
_cell.angle_alpha   90.00
_cell.angle_beta   90.00
_cell.angle_gamma   90.00
#
_symmetry.space_group_name_H-M   'P 1'
#
loop_
_entity.id
_entity.type
_entity.pdbx_description
1 polymer ?
#
loop_
_entity_poly.entity_id
_entity_poly.type
_entity_poly.pdbx_seq_one_letter_code
_entity_poly.pdbx_strand_id
1 'polypeptide(L)'
;MVAVQALEQWVKGAKQDEIYLAGVSAYRSYATQSAIFNHFEKRDGIEKARTYSAHPGSSEHETGLAIDVSGIDGKCAALDCFAARKEAIWLDQHAHKYGYIIRYPKGKEAITGYQYEPWHIRFVGTDNSKEMALKEITLEDYFLHLSSGSIPQCVKERTYITFGGNIIDQQKTSYRAIFHSLHCNRVNKLYRRRKSRFGIGTD
;
A
#
# COMPACT_ATOMS: atom_id res chain seq x y z
N MET A 1 6.52 2.53 -16.88
CA MET A 1 5.92 3.78 -17.39
C MET A 1 4.51 4.06 -16.86
N VAL A 2 3.73 3.06 -16.43
CA VAL A 2 2.30 3.24 -16.04
C VAL A 2 2.09 4.11 -14.79
N ALA A 3 2.88 3.94 -13.73
CA ALA A 3 2.67 4.67 -12.47
C ALA A 3 2.92 6.19 -12.58
N VAL A 4 3.90 6.62 -13.39
CA VAL A 4 4.19 8.04 -13.60
C VAL A 4 3.07 8.71 -14.41
N GLN A 5 2.57 8.03 -15.45
CA GLN A 5 1.43 8.53 -16.22
C GLN A 5 0.16 8.62 -15.36
N ALA A 6 -0.07 7.64 -14.49
CA ALA A 6 -1.17 7.68 -13.52
C ALA A 6 -1.03 8.85 -12.55
N LEU A 7 0.18 9.14 -12.07
CA LEU A 7 0.48 10.30 -11.21
C LEU A 7 0.16 11.63 -11.92
N GLU A 8 0.59 11.77 -13.18
CA GLU A 8 0.28 12.96 -13.99
C GLU A 8 -1.23 13.17 -14.17
N GLN A 9 -1.97 12.09 -14.46
CA GLN A 9 -3.43 12.13 -14.59
C GLN A 9 -4.11 12.47 -13.26
N TRP A 10 -3.64 11.89 -12.16
CA TRP A 10 -4.17 12.13 -10.82
C TRP A 10 -3.98 13.59 -10.39
N VAL A 11 -2.78 14.15 -10.60
CA VAL A 11 -2.50 15.57 -10.31
C VAL A 11 -3.31 16.49 -11.22
N LYS A 12 -3.46 16.15 -12.50
CA LYS A 12 -4.31 16.91 -13.43
C LYS A 12 -5.78 16.91 -13.00
N GLY A 13 -6.29 15.75 -12.59
CA GLY A 13 -7.65 15.60 -12.08
C GLY A 13 -7.88 16.42 -10.81
N ALA A 14 -6.96 16.34 -9.85
CA ALA A 14 -7.01 17.17 -8.65
C ALA A 14 -7.09 18.66 -8.98
N LYS A 15 -6.25 19.11 -9.93
CA LYS A 15 -6.22 20.51 -10.37
C LYS A 15 -7.54 20.96 -11.02
N GLN A 16 -8.22 20.08 -11.76
CA GLN A 16 -9.54 20.37 -12.36
C GLN A 16 -10.60 20.63 -11.29
N ASP A 17 -10.47 19.98 -10.13
CA ASP A 17 -11.35 20.16 -8.97
C ASP A 17 -10.81 21.20 -7.98
N GLU A 18 -9.87 22.05 -8.40
CA GLU A 18 -9.22 23.09 -7.58
C GLU A 18 -8.51 22.57 -6.31
N ILE A 19 -8.03 21.33 -6.39
CA ILE A 19 -7.20 20.65 -5.40
C ILE A 19 -5.74 20.65 -5.88
N TYR A 20 -4.85 21.16 -5.04
CA TYR A 20 -3.43 21.29 -5.36
C TYR A 20 -2.62 20.44 -4.39
N LEU A 21 -2.08 19.33 -4.90
CA LEU A 21 -1.30 18.37 -4.14
C LEU A 21 0.20 18.68 -4.24
N ALA A 22 0.92 18.45 -3.15
CA ALA A 22 2.38 18.43 -3.10
C ALA A 22 2.88 17.05 -2.65
N GLY A 23 3.95 16.58 -3.26
CA GLY A 23 4.64 15.36 -2.82
C GLY A 23 5.52 15.65 -1.61
N VAL A 24 5.38 14.84 -0.56
CA VAL A 24 6.19 14.92 0.67
C VAL A 24 7.32 13.92 0.61
N SER A 25 7.03 12.66 0.27
CA SER A 25 8.00 11.56 0.23
C SER A 25 7.52 10.48 -0.73
N ALA A 26 8.33 10.13 -1.72
CA ALA A 26 8.00 9.13 -2.74
C ALA A 26 8.97 7.94 -2.64
N TYR A 27 9.73 7.63 -3.69
CA TYR A 27 10.76 6.59 -3.61
C TYR A 27 11.76 6.87 -2.47
N ARG A 28 11.99 5.87 -1.63
CA ARG A 28 13.02 5.89 -0.59
C ARG A 28 13.90 4.66 -0.74
N SER A 29 15.22 4.85 -0.73
CA SER A 29 16.15 3.72 -0.76
C SER A 29 16.10 2.92 0.54
N TYR A 30 16.53 1.66 0.49
CA TYR A 30 16.71 0.83 1.69
C TYR A 30 17.57 1.52 2.76
N ALA A 31 18.66 2.18 2.34
CA ALA A 31 19.56 2.90 3.25
C ALA A 31 18.85 4.08 3.93
N THR A 32 18.06 4.84 3.17
CA THR A 32 17.23 5.92 3.71
C THR A 32 16.19 5.38 4.70
N GLN A 33 15.50 4.30 4.35
CA GLN A 33 14.52 3.66 5.24
C GLN A 33 15.19 3.16 6.53
N SER A 34 16.39 2.60 6.43
CA SER A 34 17.20 2.15 7.58
C SER A 34 17.52 3.30 8.52
N ALA A 35 17.99 4.42 8.00
CA ALA A 35 18.28 5.60 8.79
C ALA A 35 17.03 6.13 9.52
N ILE A 36 15.89 6.20 8.83
CA ILE A 36 14.62 6.66 9.39
C ILE A 36 14.12 5.72 10.49
N PHE A 37 14.11 4.42 10.23
CA PHE A 37 13.65 3.42 11.19
C PHE A 37 14.51 3.45 12.47
N ASN A 38 15.84 3.45 12.32
CA ASN A 38 16.77 3.49 13.45
C ASN A 38 16.63 4.78 14.27
N HIS A 39 16.34 5.91 13.63
CA HIS A 39 16.05 7.16 14.32
C HIS A 39 14.81 7.05 15.21
N PHE A 40 13.71 6.50 14.67
CA PHE A 40 12.47 6.33 15.42
C PHE A 40 12.58 5.26 16.51
N GLU A 41 13.25 4.15 16.24
CA GLU A 41 13.54 3.12 17.24
C GLU A 41 14.32 3.72 18.42
N LYS A 42 15.36 4.50 18.14
CA LYS A 42 16.14 5.17 19.18
C LYS A 42 15.31 6.16 20.00
N ARG A 43 14.38 6.87 19.36
CA ARG A 43 13.57 7.92 19.99
C ARG A 43 12.39 7.36 20.79
N ASP A 44 11.70 6.38 20.24
CA ASP A 44 10.36 5.94 20.68
C ASP A 44 10.32 4.46 21.13
N GLY A 45 11.40 3.71 20.92
CA GLY A 45 11.46 2.27 21.13
C GLY A 45 10.91 1.46 19.95
N ILE A 46 11.39 0.23 19.80
CA ILE A 46 11.10 -0.63 18.64
C ILE A 46 9.60 -0.91 18.46
N GLU A 47 8.87 -1.20 19.54
CA GLU A 47 7.45 -1.56 19.44
C GLU A 47 6.60 -0.40 18.93
N LYS A 48 6.89 0.83 19.38
CA LYS A 48 6.19 2.04 18.93
C LYS A 48 6.63 2.46 17.53
N ALA A 49 7.92 2.40 17.21
CA ALA A 49 8.43 2.72 15.88
C ALA A 49 7.78 1.86 14.79
N ARG A 50 7.54 0.56 15.07
CA ARG A 50 6.94 -0.39 14.11
C ARG A 50 5.47 -0.13 13.77
N THR A 51 4.78 0.77 14.47
CA THR A 51 3.37 1.09 14.18
C THR A 51 3.22 2.18 13.12
N TYR A 52 4.26 2.97 12.87
CA TYR A 52 4.25 4.10 11.94
C TYR A 52 5.50 4.21 11.05
N SER A 53 6.50 3.36 11.26
CA SER A 53 7.69 3.26 10.42
C SER A 53 7.92 1.81 10.01
N ALA A 54 7.91 1.58 8.70
CA ALA A 54 8.20 0.26 8.15
C ALA A 54 9.65 -0.14 8.45
N HIS A 55 9.86 -1.41 8.78
CA HIS A 55 11.20 -1.96 8.77
C HIS A 55 11.84 -1.82 7.38
N PRO A 56 13.15 -1.60 7.29
CA PRO A 56 13.86 -1.58 6.01
C PRO A 56 13.66 -2.87 5.25
N GLY A 57 13.38 -2.79 3.95
CA GLY A 57 13.00 -3.93 3.14
C GLY A 57 11.56 -4.39 3.41
N SER A 58 10.72 -3.54 3.99
CA SER A 58 9.27 -3.72 4.13
C SER A 58 8.49 -2.42 3.85
N SER A 59 9.18 -1.33 3.50
CA SER A 59 8.56 -0.05 3.18
C SER A 59 8.03 -0.04 1.76
N GLU A 60 6.79 0.41 1.58
CA GLU A 60 6.22 0.53 0.23
C GLU A 60 6.93 1.61 -0.60
N HIS A 61 7.57 2.59 0.05
CA HIS A 61 8.37 3.61 -0.65
C HIS A 61 9.60 3.01 -1.35
N GLU A 62 10.12 1.89 -0.87
CA GLU A 62 11.23 1.19 -1.53
C GLU A 62 10.83 0.61 -2.89
N THR A 63 9.52 0.49 -3.15
CA THR A 63 8.99 0.01 -4.44
C THR A 63 8.85 1.12 -5.49
N GLY A 64 8.89 2.38 -5.07
CA GLY A 64 8.55 3.52 -5.94
C GLY A 64 7.07 3.61 -6.33
N LEU A 65 6.19 2.83 -5.71
CA LEU A 65 4.75 2.82 -5.97
C LEU A 65 3.93 3.53 -4.88
N ALA A 66 4.58 3.99 -3.81
CA ALA A 66 3.97 4.75 -2.73
C ALA A 66 4.44 6.22 -2.75
N ILE A 67 3.53 7.12 -2.39
CA ILE A 67 3.80 8.54 -2.23
C ILE A 67 3.01 9.09 -1.04
N ASP A 68 3.70 9.82 -0.18
CA ASP A 68 3.12 10.69 0.84
C ASP A 68 2.81 12.04 0.20
N VAL A 69 1.60 12.55 0.41
CA VAL A 69 1.16 13.84 -0.16
C VAL A 69 0.63 14.80 0.90
N SER A 70 0.64 16.08 0.56
CA SER A 70 0.02 17.17 1.31
C SER A 70 -0.69 18.15 0.37
N GLY A 71 -1.26 19.23 0.91
CA GLY A 71 -1.54 20.42 0.11
C GLY A 71 -0.25 21.18 -0.24
N ILE A 72 -0.32 22.03 -1.28
CA ILE A 72 0.80 22.89 -1.68
C ILE A 72 1.25 23.89 -0.62
N ASP A 73 0.42 24.15 0.39
CA ASP A 73 0.77 24.98 1.54
C ASP A 73 1.70 24.27 2.54
N GLY A 74 1.96 22.97 2.34
CA GLY A 74 2.81 22.14 3.19
C GLY A 74 2.24 21.88 4.59
N LYS A 75 1.03 22.38 4.89
CA LYS A 75 0.42 22.19 6.21
C LYS A 75 -0.01 20.74 6.37
N CYS A 76 0.21 20.20 7.56
CA CYS A 76 -0.11 18.81 7.89
C CYS A 76 0.59 17.78 6.98
N ALA A 77 1.76 18.09 6.42
CA ALA A 77 2.51 17.15 5.60
C ALA A 77 2.89 15.90 6.40
N ALA A 78 2.35 14.74 5.99
CA ALA A 78 2.51 13.46 6.68
C ALA A 78 2.11 13.49 8.17
N LEU A 79 1.00 14.18 8.49
CA LEU A 79 0.47 14.32 9.85
C LEU A 79 -1.04 14.06 9.89
N ASP A 80 -1.55 13.60 11.04
CA ASP A 80 -2.97 13.25 11.27
C ASP A 80 -3.94 14.39 10.91
N CYS A 81 -3.54 15.64 11.10
CA CYS A 81 -4.37 16.80 10.78
C CYS A 81 -4.65 16.95 9.26
N PHE A 82 -3.93 16.20 8.40
CA PHE A 82 -4.20 16.13 6.97
C PHE A 82 -5.60 15.57 6.68
N ALA A 83 -6.12 14.68 7.53
CA ALA A 83 -7.45 14.07 7.38
C ALA A 83 -8.59 15.10 7.23
N ALA A 84 -8.45 16.28 7.84
CA ALA A 84 -9.46 17.34 7.81
C ALA A 84 -9.28 18.32 6.65
N ARG A 85 -8.25 18.13 5.81
CA ARG A 85 -7.95 19.01 4.67
C ARG A 85 -8.77 18.61 3.45
N LYS A 86 -9.09 19.58 2.60
CA LYS A 86 -9.85 19.35 1.35
C LYS A 86 -9.13 18.36 0.43
N GLU A 87 -7.80 18.38 0.45
CA GLU A 87 -6.95 17.47 -0.30
C GLU A 87 -7.24 16.02 0.11
N ALA A 88 -7.14 15.69 1.41
CA ALA A 88 -7.38 14.33 1.90
C ALA A 88 -8.80 13.83 1.60
N ILE A 89 -9.81 14.69 1.77
CA ILE A 89 -11.21 14.38 1.43
C ILE A 89 -11.33 14.06 -0.06
N TRP A 90 -10.68 14.84 -0.92
CA TRP A 90 -10.69 14.58 -2.36
C TRP A 90 -9.96 13.27 -2.70
N LEU A 91 -8.83 12.98 -2.05
CA LEU A 91 -8.10 11.71 -2.25
C LEU A 91 -8.97 10.50 -1.95
N ASP A 92 -9.69 10.51 -0.83
CA ASP A 92 -10.59 9.43 -0.41
C ASP A 92 -11.66 9.13 -1.49
N GLN A 93 -12.18 10.18 -2.11
CA GLN A 93 -13.23 10.09 -3.13
C GLN A 93 -12.72 9.80 -4.56
N HIS A 94 -11.45 10.11 -4.87
CA HIS A 94 -10.97 10.15 -6.26
C HIS A 94 -9.75 9.28 -6.55
N ALA A 95 -8.93 8.92 -5.56
CA ALA A 95 -7.67 8.19 -5.79
C ALA A 95 -7.87 6.90 -6.61
N HIS A 96 -8.95 6.17 -6.33
CA HIS A 96 -9.26 4.91 -6.99
C HIS A 96 -9.54 5.05 -8.50
N LYS A 97 -9.95 6.24 -8.96
CA LYS A 97 -10.18 6.52 -10.39
C LYS A 97 -8.88 6.52 -11.19
N TYR A 98 -7.75 6.75 -10.52
CA TYR A 98 -6.43 6.90 -11.11
C TYR A 98 -5.47 5.75 -10.77
N GLY A 99 -5.97 4.64 -10.21
CA GLY A 99 -5.12 3.50 -9.85
C GLY A 99 -4.50 3.56 -8.46
N TYR A 100 -4.92 4.50 -7.63
CA TYR A 100 -4.40 4.71 -6.28
C TYR A 100 -5.38 4.33 -5.19
N ILE A 101 -4.87 4.00 -4.01
CA ILE A 101 -5.63 3.77 -2.79
C ILE A 101 -5.04 4.57 -1.63
N ILE A 102 -5.86 4.96 -0.66
CA ILE A 102 -5.36 5.28 0.69
C ILE A 102 -4.92 3.96 1.31
N ARG A 103 -3.61 3.80 1.51
CA ARG A 103 -3.02 2.48 1.83
C ARG A 103 -3.38 2.00 3.23
N TYR A 104 -3.48 2.93 4.17
CA TYR A 104 -3.77 2.69 5.58
C TYR A 104 -5.01 3.47 5.99
N PRO A 105 -6.22 2.94 5.68
CA PRO A 105 -7.49 3.59 6.01
C PRO A 105 -7.84 3.44 7.49
N LYS A 106 -8.67 4.37 7.99
CA LYS A 106 -9.13 4.41 9.38
C LYS A 106 -9.94 3.15 9.74
N GLY A 107 -9.69 2.59 10.92
CA GLY A 107 -10.42 1.41 11.41
C GLY A 107 -9.94 0.07 10.83
N LYS A 108 -8.87 0.06 10.01
CA LYS A 108 -8.28 -1.15 9.44
C LYS A 108 -6.89 -1.46 10.02
N GLU A 109 -6.52 -0.84 11.13
CA GLU A 109 -5.20 -0.96 11.78
C GLU A 109 -4.91 -2.40 12.19
N ALA A 110 -5.94 -3.16 12.59
CA ALA A 110 -5.79 -4.58 12.93
C ALA A 110 -5.43 -5.47 11.72
N ILE A 111 -5.73 -5.01 10.51
CA ILE A 111 -5.48 -5.71 9.24
C ILE A 111 -4.15 -5.22 8.65
N THR A 112 -4.02 -3.91 8.45
CA THR A 112 -2.86 -3.29 7.83
C THR A 112 -1.66 -3.29 8.77
N GLY A 113 -1.87 -3.26 10.09
CA GLY A 113 -0.84 -3.13 11.10
C GLY A 113 -0.17 -1.75 11.18
N TYR A 114 -0.79 -0.75 10.57
CA TYR A 114 -0.39 0.67 10.62
C TYR A 114 -1.57 1.50 11.10
N GLN A 115 -1.27 2.64 11.74
CA GLN A 115 -2.28 3.64 12.06
C GLN A 115 -2.90 4.24 10.79
N TYR A 116 -3.97 5.02 10.95
CA TYR A 116 -4.57 5.74 9.83
C TYR A 116 -3.58 6.77 9.25
N GLU A 117 -3.31 6.69 7.95
CA GLU A 117 -2.42 7.60 7.24
C GLU A 117 -3.11 8.15 5.99
N PRO A 118 -3.90 9.24 6.09
CA PRO A 118 -4.63 9.84 4.95
C PRO A 118 -3.71 10.35 3.83
N TRP A 119 -2.44 10.57 4.13
CA TRP A 119 -1.44 11.06 3.18
C TRP A 119 -0.73 9.95 2.40
N HIS A 120 -0.74 8.71 2.88
CA HIS A 120 0.04 7.61 2.29
C HIS A 120 -0.76 6.94 1.17
N ILE A 121 -0.38 7.24 -0.06
CA ILE A 121 -1.10 6.82 -1.25
C ILE A 121 -0.30 5.75 -2.01
N ARG A 122 -0.95 4.64 -2.35
CA ARG A 122 -0.32 3.49 -3.01
C ARG A 122 -0.92 3.24 -4.39
N PHE A 123 -0.08 3.17 -5.41
CA PHE A 123 -0.47 2.72 -6.75
C PHE A 123 -0.63 1.19 -6.79
N VAL A 124 -1.78 0.74 -7.27
CA VAL A 124 -2.15 -0.68 -7.47
C VAL A 124 -2.71 -0.96 -8.86
N GLY A 125 -2.81 0.07 -9.72
CA GLY A 125 -3.46 -0.01 -11.03
C GLY A 125 -4.97 0.21 -10.97
N THR A 126 -5.54 0.76 -12.04
CA THR A 126 -6.92 1.28 -12.08
C THR A 126 -8.00 0.23 -11.81
N ASP A 127 -7.87 -0.97 -12.37
CA ASP A 127 -8.88 -2.01 -12.17
C ASP A 127 -8.89 -2.50 -10.72
N ASN A 128 -7.71 -2.76 -10.17
CA ASN A 128 -7.55 -3.21 -8.79
C ASN A 128 -8.01 -2.14 -7.81
N SER A 129 -7.63 -0.87 -8.01
CA SER A 129 -8.04 0.22 -7.10
C SER A 129 -9.55 0.43 -7.11
N LYS A 130 -10.21 0.34 -8.27
CA LYS A 130 -11.66 0.42 -8.38
C LYS A 130 -12.35 -0.74 -7.66
N GLU A 131 -11.85 -1.96 -7.85
CA GLU A 131 -12.40 -3.13 -7.16
C GLU A 131 -12.24 -3.02 -5.64
N MET A 132 -11.07 -2.57 -5.17
CA MET A 132 -10.80 -2.35 -3.76
C MET A 132 -11.70 -1.27 -3.16
N ALA A 133 -11.89 -0.16 -3.88
CA ALA A 133 -12.78 0.92 -3.46
C ALA A 133 -14.24 0.46 -3.39
N LEU A 134 -14.73 -0.26 -4.41
CA LEU A 134 -16.09 -0.80 -4.45
C LEU A 134 -16.39 -1.73 -3.27
N LYS A 135 -15.39 -2.51 -2.84
CA LYS A 135 -15.52 -3.48 -1.75
C LYS A 135 -15.13 -2.91 -0.37
N GLU A 136 -14.63 -1.68 -0.30
CA GLU A 136 -14.11 -1.05 0.92
C GLU A 136 -13.07 -1.92 1.65
N ILE A 137 -12.16 -2.53 0.87
CA ILE A 137 -11.16 -3.49 1.35
C ILE A 137 -9.73 -2.94 1.30
N THR A 138 -8.91 -3.45 2.20
CA THR A 138 -7.47 -3.18 2.21
C THR A 138 -6.74 -3.98 1.13
N LEU A 139 -5.47 -3.65 0.89
CA LEU A 139 -4.63 -4.43 -0.03
C LEU A 139 -4.42 -5.86 0.48
N GLU A 140 -4.31 -6.05 1.80
CA GLU A 140 -4.25 -7.36 2.43
C GLU A 140 -5.51 -8.18 2.16
N ASP A 141 -6.70 -7.59 2.36
CA ASP A 141 -7.98 -8.24 2.07
C ASP A 141 -8.10 -8.59 0.59
N TYR A 142 -7.66 -7.69 -0.30
CA TYR A 142 -7.66 -7.91 -1.74
C TYR A 142 -6.87 -9.16 -2.13
N PHE A 143 -5.66 -9.30 -1.62
CA PHE A 143 -4.84 -10.49 -1.89
C PHE A 143 -5.42 -11.77 -1.26
N LEU A 144 -6.06 -11.67 -0.09
CA LEU A 144 -6.76 -12.81 0.50
C LEU A 144 -7.90 -13.30 -0.39
N HIS A 145 -8.69 -12.39 -0.97
CA HIS A 145 -9.77 -12.74 -1.92
C HIS A 145 -9.25 -13.33 -3.24
N LEU A 146 -8.08 -12.88 -3.72
CA LEU A 146 -7.43 -13.51 -4.87
C LEU A 146 -6.93 -14.93 -4.56
N SER A 147 -6.48 -15.16 -3.31
CA SER A 147 -5.92 -16.45 -2.88
C SER A 147 -6.98 -17.52 -2.57
N SER A 148 -8.25 -17.17 -2.43
CA SER A 148 -9.35 -18.15 -2.27
C SER A 148 -9.60 -19.02 -3.51
N GLY A 149 -8.91 -18.78 -4.64
CA GLY A 149 -8.87 -19.66 -5.81
C GLY A 149 -7.66 -20.61 -5.87
N SER A 150 -6.65 -20.44 -5.02
CA SER A 150 -5.47 -21.31 -4.80
C SER A 150 -4.43 -20.52 -3.99
N ILE A 151 -3.86 -21.15 -2.96
CA ILE A 151 -2.80 -20.57 -2.11
C ILE A 151 -1.61 -20.20 -3.00
N PRO A 152 -1.18 -18.92 -3.09
CA PRO A 152 0.16 -18.63 -3.58
C PRO A 152 1.13 -19.17 -2.53
N GLN A 153 1.75 -20.30 -2.84
CA GLN A 153 2.87 -20.83 -2.06
C GLN A 153 3.98 -19.77 -2.07
N CYS A 154 4.36 -19.23 -0.90
CA CYS A 154 5.50 -18.31 -0.80
C CYS A 154 6.76 -19.09 -1.25
N VAL A 155 7.20 -18.88 -2.49
CA VAL A 155 8.42 -19.48 -3.02
C VAL A 155 9.60 -18.66 -2.51
N LYS A 156 10.47 -19.29 -1.71
CA LYS A 156 11.78 -18.72 -1.36
C LYS A 156 12.61 -18.63 -2.64
N GLU A 157 12.92 -17.39 -3.00
CA GLU A 157 14.02 -16.97 -3.87
C GLU A 157 13.95 -17.23 -5.40
N ARG A 158 14.36 -16.15 -6.11
CA ARG A 158 14.70 -15.97 -7.53
C ARG A 158 13.55 -15.82 -8.53
N THR A 159 13.51 -14.58 -9.02
CA THR A 159 13.07 -14.05 -10.31
C THR A 159 12.39 -15.03 -11.28
N TYR A 160 11.19 -14.64 -11.70
CA TYR A 160 10.27 -15.23 -12.69
C TYR A 160 9.29 -16.28 -12.17
N ILE A 161 7.99 -16.00 -12.37
CA ILE A 161 6.89 -16.96 -12.18
C ILE A 161 6.21 -17.12 -13.55
N THR A 162 6.20 -18.34 -14.07
CA THR A 162 5.35 -18.77 -15.20
C THR A 162 4.13 -19.52 -14.67
N PHE A 163 2.94 -19.26 -15.21
CA PHE A 163 1.73 -20.06 -14.97
C PHE A 163 1.32 -20.76 -16.28
N GLY A 164 1.28 -22.09 -16.27
CA GLY A 164 0.66 -22.89 -17.34
C GLY A 164 1.26 -22.76 -18.75
N GLY A 165 2.54 -22.41 -18.90
CA GLY A 165 3.21 -22.34 -20.20
C GLY A 165 2.81 -21.15 -21.10
N ASN A 166 1.98 -20.21 -20.61
CA ASN A 166 1.62 -19.01 -21.35
C ASN A 166 2.08 -17.74 -20.61
N ILE A 167 2.63 -16.79 -21.38
CA ILE A 167 3.09 -15.49 -20.89
C ILE A 167 1.83 -14.63 -20.62
N ILE A 168 1.48 -14.46 -19.35
CA ILE A 168 0.41 -13.54 -18.94
C ILE A 168 1.05 -12.22 -18.51
N ASP A 169 0.48 -11.12 -19.02
CA ASP A 169 0.77 -9.70 -18.76
C ASP A 169 1.77 -9.41 -17.62
N GLN A 170 2.95 -8.91 -17.99
CA GLN A 170 4.06 -8.58 -17.08
C GLN A 170 3.67 -7.60 -15.95
N GLN A 171 2.60 -6.82 -16.12
CA GLN A 171 2.15 -5.90 -15.08
C GLN A 171 1.55 -6.63 -13.86
N LYS A 172 0.71 -7.65 -14.06
CA LYS A 172 0.13 -8.43 -12.94
C LYS A 172 1.21 -9.18 -12.15
N THR A 173 2.26 -9.64 -12.82
CA THR A 173 3.37 -10.38 -12.23
C THR A 173 4.27 -9.49 -11.37
N SER A 174 4.52 -8.25 -11.80
CA SER A 174 5.31 -7.25 -11.08
C SER A 174 4.73 -6.91 -9.70
N TYR A 175 3.42 -6.63 -9.62
CA TYR A 175 2.77 -6.32 -8.33
C TYR A 175 2.77 -7.51 -7.36
N ARG A 176 2.57 -8.73 -7.88
CA ARG A 176 2.55 -9.96 -7.08
C ARG A 176 3.94 -10.32 -6.55
N ALA A 177 5.00 -10.01 -7.29
CA ALA A 177 6.40 -10.26 -6.90
C ALA A 177 6.92 -9.25 -5.86
N ILE A 178 6.65 -7.95 -6.06
CA ILE A 178 7.08 -6.90 -5.12
C ILE A 178 6.34 -7.01 -3.78
N PHE A 179 5.06 -7.41 -3.79
CA PHE A 179 4.29 -7.65 -2.56
C PHE A 179 4.74 -8.92 -1.81
N HIS A 180 5.18 -9.96 -2.53
CA HIS A 180 5.63 -11.22 -1.92
C HIS A 180 6.81 -11.07 -0.97
N SER A 181 7.74 -10.14 -1.24
CA SER A 181 8.90 -9.92 -0.36
C SER A 181 8.54 -9.09 0.88
N LEU A 182 7.59 -8.16 0.78
CA LEU A 182 7.31 -7.18 1.86
C LEU A 182 6.16 -7.59 2.79
N HIS A 183 5.18 -8.37 2.32
CA HIS A 183 3.90 -8.58 3.04
C HIS A 183 3.53 -10.06 3.34
N CYS A 184 4.34 -11.04 2.90
CA CYS A 184 4.04 -12.49 3.08
C CYS A 184 3.81 -12.87 4.56
N ASN A 185 4.56 -12.30 5.52
CA ASN A 185 4.39 -12.62 6.94
C ASN A 185 3.04 -12.15 7.54
N ARG A 186 2.53 -10.98 7.12
CA ARG A 186 1.29 -10.40 7.67
C ARG A 186 0.05 -11.06 7.07
N VAL A 187 0.06 -11.34 5.76
CA VAL A 187 -1.00 -12.10 5.07
C VAL A 187 -1.09 -13.54 5.61
N ASN A 188 0.04 -14.22 5.83
CA ASN A 188 0.05 -15.56 6.42
C ASN A 188 -0.53 -15.58 7.85
N LYS A 189 -0.24 -14.55 8.67
CA LYS A 189 -0.80 -14.43 10.03
C LYS A 189 -2.32 -14.23 10.00
N LEU A 190 -2.83 -13.38 9.10
CA LEU A 190 -4.26 -13.14 8.92
C LEU A 190 -4.98 -14.40 8.41
N TYR A 191 -4.39 -15.09 7.43
CA TYR A 191 -4.93 -16.34 6.90
C TYR A 191 -5.03 -17.43 7.99
N ARG A 192 -3.96 -17.63 8.79
CA ARG A 192 -3.97 -18.58 9.92
C ARG A 192 -5.05 -18.26 10.96
N ARG A 193 -5.24 -16.98 11.28
CA ARG A 193 -6.30 -16.51 12.19
C ARG A 193 -7.70 -16.73 11.64
N ARG A 194 -7.91 -16.56 10.33
CA ARG A 194 -9.19 -16.89 9.67
C ARG A 194 -9.44 -18.39 9.67
N LYS A 195 -8.44 -19.22 9.32
CA LYS A 195 -8.57 -20.68 9.39
C LYS A 195 -8.92 -21.18 10.80
N SER A 196 -8.28 -20.63 11.84
CA SER A 196 -8.59 -21.01 13.23
C SER A 196 -9.98 -20.54 13.69
N ARG A 197 -10.53 -19.47 13.11
CA ARG A 197 -11.88 -18.97 13.42
C ARG A 197 -13.00 -19.69 12.65
N PHE A 198 -12.72 -20.19 11.47
CA PHE A 198 -13.73 -20.77 10.56
C PHE A 198 -13.63 -22.30 10.41
N GLY A 199 -12.75 -22.97 11.15
CA GLY A 199 -12.74 -24.45 11.24
C GLY A 199 -12.52 -25.18 9.91
N ILE A 200 -11.82 -24.57 8.96
CA ILE A 200 -11.57 -25.21 7.65
C ILE A 200 -10.37 -26.16 7.81
N GLY A 201 -10.69 -27.41 8.13
CA GLY A 201 -9.78 -28.55 8.11
C GLY A 201 -9.18 -28.79 6.72
N THR A 202 -7.98 -29.36 6.70
CA THR A 202 -7.30 -29.79 5.48
C THR A 202 -7.71 -31.22 5.16
N ASP A 203 -8.20 -31.44 3.94
CA ASP A 203 -7.93 -32.67 3.20
C ASP A 203 -6.65 -32.47 2.37
#